data_AF-A0A2W4QYV4-F1
#
_entry.id   AF-A0A2W4QYV4-F1
#
_cell.length_a   1.000
_cell.length_b   1.000
_cell.length_c   1.000
_cell.angle_alpha   90.00
_cell.angle_beta   90.00
_cell.angle_gamma   90.00
#
_symmetry.space_group_name_H-M   'P 1'
#
loop_
_entity.id
_entity.type
_entity.pdbx_description
1 polymer ?
#
loop_
_entity_poly.entity_id
_entity_poly.type
_entity_poly.pdbx_seq_one_letter_code
_entity_poly.pdbx_strand_id
1 'polypeptide(L)'
;MTPLEKVETLYEELVTHYGEGEDREMRAAAQLLLVALAKFKKHGGLHGVEMAGEYLDLLKNDPEKLERILRSNRSEFSGPWLA
;
A
#
# COMPACT_ATOMS: atom_id res chain seq x y z
N MET A 1 -6.41 -13.71 -5.64
CA MET A 1 -5.87 -12.34 -5.59
C MET A 1 -6.58 -11.55 -4.50
N THR A 2 -5.88 -11.28 -3.39
CA THR A 2 -6.35 -10.44 -2.28
C THR A 2 -6.45 -8.98 -2.73
N PRO A 3 -7.18 -8.12 -1.99
CA PRO A 3 -7.17 -6.68 -2.25
C PRO A 3 -5.77 -6.06 -2.22
N LEU A 4 -4.88 -6.54 -1.33
CA LEU A 4 -3.49 -6.09 -1.29
C LEU A 4 -2.73 -6.52 -2.54
N GLU A 5 -2.87 -7.77 -2.98
CA GLU A 5 -2.22 -8.27 -4.19
C GLU A 5 -2.66 -7.48 -5.44
N LYS A 6 -3.91 -6.98 -5.50
CA LYS A 6 -4.36 -6.07 -6.57
C LYS A 6 -3.59 -4.75 -6.59
N VAL A 7 -3.31 -4.19 -5.41
CA VAL A 7 -2.54 -2.95 -5.28
C VAL A 7 -1.07 -3.19 -5.63
N GLU A 8 -0.52 -4.36 -5.26
CA GLU A 8 0.83 -4.78 -5.63
C GLU A 8 0.97 -4.96 -7.14
N THR A 9 0.00 -5.59 -7.81
CA THR A 9 -0.02 -5.67 -9.28
C THR A 9 -0.09 -4.29 -9.93
N LEU A 10 -0.93 -3.37 -9.43
CA LEU A 10 -0.97 -1.99 -9.93
C LEU A 10 0.37 -1.26 -9.75
N TYR A 11 1.06 -1.50 -8.63
CA TYR A 11 2.41 -0.96 -8.43
C TYR A 11 3.38 -1.46 -9.49
N GLU A 12 3.40 -2.76 -9.78
CA GLU A 12 4.25 -3.36 -10.83
C GLU A 12 3.94 -2.79 -12.23
N GLU A 13 2.66 -2.57 -12.53
CA GLU A 13 2.22 -1.90 -13.77
C GLU A 13 2.75 -0.47 -13.86
N LEU A 14 2.71 0.29 -12.76
CA LEU A 14 3.25 1.65 -12.71
C LEU A 14 4.77 1.68 -12.87
N VAL A 15 5.50 0.78 -12.21
CA VAL A 15 6.95 0.65 -12.38
C VAL A 15 7.30 0.36 -13.83
N THR A 16 6.56 -0.57 -14.45
CA THR A 16 6.72 -0.91 -15.87
C THR A 16 6.44 0.30 -16.78
N HIS A 17 5.40 1.08 -16.47
CA HIS A 17 5.06 2.29 -17.22
C HIS A 17 6.18 3.34 -17.19
N TYR A 18 6.89 3.49 -16.08
CA TYR A 18 8.02 4.43 -15.97
C TYR A 18 9.30 3.97 -16.69
N GLY A 19 9.34 2.72 -17.19
CA GLY A 19 10.42 2.22 -18.06
C GLY A 19 11.79 2.18 -17.38
N GLU A 20 12.82 2.73 -18.03
CA GLU A 20 14.20 2.81 -17.49
C GLU A 20 14.49 4.14 -16.77
N GLY A 21 13.45 4.91 -16.42
CA GLY A 21 13.64 6.15 -15.67
C GLY A 21 14.33 5.91 -14.33
N GLU A 22 15.22 6.82 -13.93
CA GLU A 22 15.76 6.85 -12.57
C GLU A 22 14.61 6.90 -11.55
N ASP A 23 14.81 6.21 -10.43
CA ASP A 23 13.87 6.15 -9.30
C ASP A 23 12.45 5.68 -9.65
N ARG A 24 12.25 4.92 -10.74
CA ARG A 24 10.91 4.47 -11.19
C ARG A 24 10.09 3.77 -10.09
N GLU A 25 10.73 2.96 -9.24
CA GLU A 25 10.10 2.31 -8.10
C GLU A 25 9.59 3.34 -7.08
N MET A 26 10.42 4.33 -6.76
CA MET A 26 10.05 5.42 -5.86
C MET A 26 8.95 6.29 -6.46
N ARG A 27 8.98 6.55 -7.77
CA ARG A 27 7.95 7.34 -8.47
C ARG A 27 6.60 6.61 -8.49
N ALA A 28 6.59 5.31 -8.72
CA ALA A 28 5.40 4.48 -8.63
C ALA A 28 4.82 4.45 -7.20
N ALA A 29 5.67 4.23 -6.19
CA ALA A 29 5.25 4.25 -4.79
C ALA A 29 4.70 5.63 -4.37
N ALA A 30 5.37 6.71 -4.76
CA ALA A 30 4.93 8.07 -4.48
C ALA A 30 3.57 8.37 -5.12
N GLN A 31 3.35 7.91 -6.37
CA GLN A 31 2.08 8.09 -7.06
C GLN A 31 0.92 7.39 -6.32
N LEU A 32 1.14 6.15 -5.88
CA LEU A 32 0.14 5.41 -5.09
C LEU A 32 -0.13 6.11 -3.74
N LEU A 33 0.92 6.58 -3.07
CA LEU A 33 0.79 7.30 -1.81
C LEU A 33 -0.01 8.60 -1.98
N LEU A 34 0.24 9.38 -3.04
CA LEU A 34 -0.52 10.61 -3.32
C LEU A 34 -2.02 10.34 -3.48
N VAL A 35 -2.37 9.29 -4.23
CA VAL A 35 -3.77 8.87 -4.39
C VAL A 35 -4.37 8.44 -3.05
N ALA A 36 -3.64 7.63 -2.27
CA ALA A 36 -4.09 7.17 -0.96
C ALA A 36 -4.33 8.34 0.01
N LEU A 37 -3.40 9.28 0.13
CA LEU A 37 -3.53 10.47 0.97
C LEU A 37 -4.73 11.33 0.55
N ALA A 38 -4.98 11.48 -0.74
CA ALA A 38 -6.16 12.18 -1.23
C ALA A 38 -7.46 11.47 -0.80
N LYS A 39 -7.48 10.13 -0.74
CA LYS A 39 -8.65 9.37 -0.24
C LYS A 39 -8.77 9.46 1.28
N PHE A 40 -7.68 9.35 2.03
CA PHE A 40 -7.69 9.56 3.49
C PHE A 40 -8.28 10.92 3.86
N LYS A 41 -7.82 11.99 3.22
CA LYS A 41 -8.37 13.34 3.44
C LYS A 41 -9.84 13.42 3.04
N LYS A 42 -10.21 12.90 1.86
CA LYS A 42 -11.58 13.00 1.34
C LYS A 42 -12.60 12.25 2.20
N HIS A 43 -12.25 11.06 2.68
CA HIS A 43 -13.19 10.15 3.35
C HIS A 43 -13.04 10.16 4.88
N GLY A 44 -11.87 10.49 5.41
CA GLY A 44 -11.58 10.51 6.84
C GLY A 44 -11.35 11.90 7.44
N GLY A 45 -11.29 12.97 6.63
CA GLY A 45 -11.05 14.32 7.14
C GLY A 45 -9.74 14.41 7.94
N LEU A 46 -9.78 15.05 9.11
CA LEU A 46 -8.61 15.15 10.01
C LEU A 46 -8.19 13.78 10.55
N HIS A 47 -9.14 12.93 10.92
CA HIS A 47 -8.86 11.58 11.41
C HIS A 47 -8.15 10.70 10.35
N GLY A 48 -8.52 10.85 9.08
CA GLY A 48 -7.83 10.18 7.99
C GLY A 48 -6.38 10.63 7.83
N VAL A 49 -6.06 11.89 8.13
CA VAL A 49 -4.69 12.41 8.12
C VAL A 49 -3.89 11.86 9.30
N GLU A 50 -4.48 11.79 10.49
CA GLU A 50 -3.86 11.19 11.68
C GLU A 50 -3.53 9.71 11.43
N MET A 51 -4.48 8.95 10.90
CA MET A 51 -4.28 7.53 10.55
C MET A 51 -3.15 7.34 9.54
N ALA A 52 -3.04 8.21 8.53
CA ALA A 52 -1.91 8.18 7.60
C ALA A 52 -0.57 8.44 8.31
N GLY A 53 -0.56 9.36 9.29
CA GLY A 53 0.58 9.62 10.16
C GLY A 53 1.01 8.40 10.97
N GLU A 54 0.05 7.67 11.55
CA GLU A 54 0.33 6.45 12.32
C GLU A 54 1.05 5.38 11.48
N TYR A 55 0.69 5.22 10.20
CA TYR A 55 1.40 4.30 9.30
C TYR A 55 2.83 4.75 8.99
N LEU A 56 3.07 6.06 8.86
CA LEU A 56 4.42 6.60 8.67
C LEU A 56 5.28 6.43 9.92
N ASP A 57 4.69 6.60 11.09
CA ASP A 57 5.37 6.37 12.36
C ASP A 57 5.64 4.89 12.60
N LEU A 58 4.73 4.01 12.17
CA LEU A 58 4.97 2.56 12.17
C LEU A 58 6.20 2.20 11.33
N LEU A 59 6.32 2.75 10.11
CA LEU A 59 7.46 2.49 9.23
C LEU A 59 8.80 2.89 9.87
N LYS A 60 8.83 4.01 10.60
CA LYS A 60 10.04 4.51 11.25
C LYS A 60 10.44 3.71 12.49
N ASN A 61 9.45 3.28 13.27
CA ASN A 61 9.66 2.77 14.62
C ASN A 61 9.57 1.23 14.72
N ASP A 62 8.84 0.57 13.82
CA ASP A 62 8.59 -0.88 13.86
C ASP A 62 8.35 -1.45 12.44
N PRO A 63 9.40 -1.52 11.59
CA PRO A 63 9.28 -2.03 10.22
C PRO A 63 8.89 -3.51 10.16
N GLU A 64 9.27 -4.32 11.17
CA GLU A 64 8.91 -5.74 11.22
C GLU A 64 7.39 -5.93 11.39
N LYS A 65 6.73 -5.06 12.16
CA LYS A 65 5.28 -5.07 12.28
C LYS A 65 4.59 -4.68 10.98
N LEU A 66 5.15 -3.77 10.19
CA LEU A 66 4.63 -3.48 8.85
C LEU A 66 4.68 -4.73 7.95
N GLU A 67 5.81 -5.45 7.94
CA GLU A 67 5.93 -6.71 7.19
C GLU A 67 4.92 -7.76 7.64
N ARG A 68 4.69 -7.87 8.95
CA ARG A 68 3.65 -8.75 9.50
C ARG A 68 2.26 -8.39 8.97
N ILE A 69 1.90 -7.10 8.98
CA ILE A 69 0.61 -6.62 8.47
C ILE A 69 0.44 -6.99 6.99
N LEU A 70 1.46 -6.72 6.17
CA LEU A 70 1.44 -7.05 4.74
C LEU A 70 1.28 -8.57 4.53
N ARG A 71 2.03 -9.39 5.25
CA ARG A 71 1.93 -10.85 5.17
C ARG A 71 0.54 -11.36 5.54
N SER A 72 -0.05 -10.84 6.63
CA SER A 72 -1.40 -11.21 7.04
C SER A 72 -2.44 -10.91 5.95
N ASN A 73 -2.35 -9.72 5.34
CA ASN A 73 -3.26 -9.30 4.26
C ASN A 73 -3.12 -10.15 2.97
N ARG A 74 -1.93 -10.69 2.69
CA ARG A 74 -1.75 -11.65 1.58
C ARG A 74 -2.37 -13.01 1.89
N SER A 75 -2.38 -13.44 3.15
CA SER A 75 -2.87 -14.77 3.56
C SER A 75 -4.38 -14.89 3.77
N GLU A 76 -5.09 -13.80 4.06
CA GLU A 76 -6.52 -13.86 4.43
C GLU A 76 -7.49 -14.25 3.29
N PHE A 77 -6.99 -14.52 2.07
CA PHE A 77 -7.81 -15.02 0.94
C PHE A 77 -7.58 -16.50 0.59
N SER A 78 -6.83 -17.26 1.39
CA SER A 78 -6.72 -18.72 1.27
C SER A 78 -7.63 -19.45 2.28
N GLY A 79 -8.93 -19.15 2.24
CA GLY A 79 -9.97 -19.86 3.01
C GLY A 79 -10.71 -20.89 2.14
N PRO A 80 -10.96 -22.12 2.62
CA PRO A 80 -11.52 -23.21 1.84
C PRO A 80 -13.05 -23.07 1.70
N TRP A 81 -13.51 -22.42 0.65
CA TRP A 81 -14.92 -22.44 0.23
C TRP A 81 -15.07 -22.67 -1.28
N LEU A 82 -14.29 -23.62 -1.82
CA LEU A 82 -14.51 -24.24 -3.13
C LEU A 82 -14.22 -25.75 -3.04
N ALA A 83 -15.05 -26.47 -2.29
CA ALA A 83 -15.22 -27.91 -2.38
C ALA A 83 -16.72 -28.23 -2.37
#